data_AF-A0A1X7UGV6-F1
#
_entry.id   AF-A0A1X7UGV6-F1
#
_cell.length_a   1.000
_cell.length_b   1.000
_cell.length_c   1.000
_cell.angle_alpha   90.00
_cell.angle_beta   90.00
_cell.angle_gamma   90.00
#
_symmetry.space_group_name_H-M   'P 1'
#
loop_
_entity.id
_entity.type
_entity.pdbx_description
1 polymer ?
#
loop_
_entity_poly.entity_id
_entity_poly.type
_entity_poly.pdbx_seq_one_letter_code
_entity_poly.pdbx_strand_id
1 'polypeptide(L)'
;MSCSSLYELCALLGPFIKSQTTYMHFPVTVETQVTVVLYYLSHEGRLRKVAYAFGISRSSCSIIIRRVSKVITTHLGPLYVKLPVTEESDRES
;
A
#
# COMPACT_ATOMS: atom_id res chain seq x y z
N MET A 1 7.62 12.65 2.19
CA MET A 1 7.76 11.38 2.95
C MET A 1 9.20 11.28 3.41
N SER A 2 9.46 11.19 4.71
CA SER A 2 10.81 10.98 5.24
C SER A 2 11.17 9.49 5.19
N CYS A 3 12.46 9.15 5.05
CA CYS A 3 12.90 7.74 5.01
C CYS A 3 12.46 6.96 6.26
N SER A 4 12.49 7.60 7.44
CA SER A 4 12.08 6.98 8.71
C SER A 4 10.62 6.53 8.71
N SER A 5 9.71 7.38 8.20
CA SER A 5 8.28 7.04 8.10
C SER A 5 8.01 5.85 7.17
N LEU A 6 8.86 5.65 6.15
CA LEU A 6 8.76 4.52 5.23
C LEU A 6 9.17 3.23 5.95
N TYR A 7 10.29 3.25 6.69
CA TYR A 7 10.76 2.08 7.42
C TYR A 7 9.79 1.63 8.52
N GLU A 8 9.16 2.56 9.24
CA GLU A 8 8.11 2.23 10.21
C GLU A 8 6.91 1.55 9.54
N LEU A 9 6.49 2.06 8.38
CA LEU A 9 5.39 1.47 7.61
C LEU A 9 5.76 0.08 7.08
N CYS A 10 7.00 -0.10 6.62
CA CYS A 10 7.54 -1.39 6.22
C CYS A 10 7.63 -2.38 7.39
N ALA A 11 7.96 -1.93 8.60
CA ALA A 11 7.97 -2.78 9.80
C ALA A 11 6.55 -3.26 10.16
N LEU A 12 5.55 -2.38 10.05
CA LEU A 12 4.14 -2.71 10.31
C LEU A 12 3.55 -3.66 9.26
N LEU A 13 3.89 -3.44 7.99
CA LEU A 13 3.34 -4.21 6.86
C LEU A 13 4.15 -5.47 6.51
N GLY A 14 5.41 -5.52 6.90
CA GLY A 14 6.35 -6.62 6.65
C GLY A 14 5.79 -8.03 6.91
N PRO A 15 5.11 -8.31 8.05
CA PRO A 15 4.55 -9.64 8.30
C PRO A 15 3.42 -10.03 7.33
N PHE A 16 2.74 -9.05 6.73
CA PHE A 16 1.58 -9.26 5.84
C PHE A 16 1.96 -9.22 4.35
N ILE A 17 3.04 -8.52 4.01
CA ILE A 17 3.63 -8.49 2.66
C ILE A 17 4.64 -9.64 2.53
N LYS A 18 4.18 -10.89 2.67
CA LYS A 18 5.00 -12.05 2.29
C LYS A 18 5.03 -12.16 0.77
N SER A 19 6.10 -11.66 0.14
CA SER A 19 6.34 -11.89 -1.29
C SER A 19 6.21 -13.39 -1.57
N GLN A 20 5.29 -13.79 -2.46
CA GLN A 20 5.20 -15.20 -2.87
C GLN A 20 6.37 -15.45 -3.79
N THR A 21 7.36 -16.21 -3.32
CA THR A 21 8.52 -16.62 -4.09
C THR A 21 8.04 -17.37 -5.33
N THR A 22 8.04 -16.69 -6.47
CA THR A 22 7.72 -17.33 -7.75
C THR A 22 9.06 -17.53 -8.45
N TYR A 23 9.38 -18.79 -8.75
CA TYR A 23 10.70 -19.35 -9.08
C TYR A 23 11.45 -18.74 -10.30
N MET A 24 10.96 -17.63 -10.89
CA MET A 24 11.47 -17.06 -12.15
C MET A 24 12.05 -15.65 -12.07
N HIS A 25 11.92 -14.91 -10.95
CA HIS A 25 12.51 -13.57 -10.79
C HIS A 25 12.95 -13.32 -9.34
N PHE A 26 13.99 -12.51 -9.14
CA PHE A 26 14.35 -12.01 -7.81
C PHE A 26 13.11 -11.40 -7.14
N PRO A 27 12.78 -11.79 -5.91
CA PRO A 27 11.59 -11.28 -5.24
C PRO A 27 11.73 -9.78 -5.03
N VAL A 28 10.75 -9.02 -5.51
CA VAL A 28 10.63 -7.58 -5.21
C VAL A 28 10.54 -7.46 -3.69
N THR A 29 11.47 -6.73 -3.08
CA THR A 29 11.57 -6.59 -1.62
C THR A 29 10.34 -5.89 -1.05
N VAL A 30 10.09 -6.04 0.25
CA VAL A 30 8.95 -5.38 0.90
C VAL A 30 9.06 -3.86 0.77
N GLU A 31 10.26 -3.28 0.91
CA GLU A 31 10.47 -1.84 0.77
C GLU A 31 10.14 -1.35 -0.63
N THR A 32 10.57 -2.07 -1.65
CA THR A 32 10.29 -1.70 -3.05
C THR A 32 8.80 -1.83 -3.37
N GLN A 33 8.10 -2.85 -2.85
CA GLN A 33 6.65 -2.97 -3.01
C GLN A 33 5.88 -1.82 -2.36
N VAL A 34 6.23 -1.46 -1.12
CA VAL A 34 5.60 -0.33 -0.41
C VAL A 34 5.89 0.99 -1.13
N THR A 35 7.12 1.19 -1.58
CA THR A 35 7.53 2.40 -2.31
C THR A 35 6.77 2.54 -3.63
N VAL A 36 6.59 1.44 -4.38
CA VAL A 36 5.80 1.42 -5.63
C VAL A 36 4.37 1.88 -5.39
N VAL A 37 3.74 1.43 -4.31
CA VAL A 37 2.35 1.81 -3.98
C VAL A 37 2.25 3.26 -3.55
N LEU A 38 3.15 3.73 -2.68
CA LEU A 38 3.17 5.13 -2.26
C LEU A 38 3.45 6.07 -3.45
N TYR A 39 4.35 5.68 -4.33
CA TYR A 39 4.61 6.41 -5.57
C TYR A 39 3.39 6.41 -6.51
N TYR A 40 2.65 5.31 -6.59
CA TYR A 40 1.41 5.24 -7.37
C TYR A 40 0.31 6.16 -6.79
N LEU A 41 0.11 6.14 -5.48
CA LEU A 41 -0.90 6.95 -4.80
C LEU A 41 -0.57 8.45 -4.84
N SER A 42 0.72 8.80 -4.78
CA SER A 42 1.17 10.20 -4.90
C SER A 42 1.12 10.72 -6.34
N HIS A 43 1.19 9.85 -7.36
CA HIS A 43 1.19 10.25 -8.77
C HIS A 43 -0.05 9.79 -9.53
N GLU A 44 -1.19 10.45 -9.31
CA GLU A 44 -2.42 10.36 -10.12
C GLU A 44 -2.86 8.92 -10.53
N GLY A 45 -2.39 7.87 -9.85
CA GLY A 45 -2.61 6.48 -10.26
C GLY A 45 -2.06 6.10 -11.65
N ARG A 46 -1.03 6.77 -12.18
CA ARG A 46 -0.51 6.46 -13.53
C ARG A 46 0.39 5.23 -13.57
N LEU A 47 -0.22 4.04 -13.68
CA LEU A 47 0.43 2.72 -13.64
C LEU A 47 1.63 2.57 -14.61
N ARG A 48 1.56 3.17 -15.81
CA ARG A 48 2.66 3.15 -16.79
C ARG A 48 3.90 3.92 -16.31
N LYS A 49 3.70 5.06 -15.65
CA LYS A 49 4.79 5.90 -15.12
C LYS A 49 5.49 5.19 -13.96
N VAL A 50 4.72 4.53 -13.11
CA VAL A 50 5.25 3.73 -12.00
C VAL A 50 6.06 2.54 -12.53
N ALA A 51 5.50 1.77 -13.46
CA ALA A 51 6.21 0.64 -14.08
C ALA A 51 7.56 1.05 -14.69
N TYR A 52 7.59 2.19 -15.41
CA TYR A 52 8.81 2.73 -15.98
C TYR A 52 9.82 3.17 -14.91
N ALA A 53 9.37 3.91 -13.88
CA ALA A 53 10.24 4.44 -12.84
C ALA A 53 10.93 3.35 -12.00
N PHE A 54 10.27 2.22 -11.78
CA PHE A 54 10.81 1.10 -10.99
C PHE A 54 11.37 -0.05 -11.84
N GLY A 55 11.29 0.03 -13.18
CA GLY A 55 11.78 -1.03 -14.06
C GLY A 55 11.00 -2.35 -13.96
N ILE A 56 9.73 -2.30 -13.55
CA ILE A 56 8.88 -3.47 -13.32
C ILE A 56 7.84 -3.57 -14.44
N SER A 57 7.42 -4.79 -14.79
CA SER A 57 6.33 -4.98 -15.76
C SER A 57 5.01 -4.37 -15.26
N ARG A 58 4.16 -3.91 -16.19
CA ARG A 58 2.85 -3.33 -15.84
C ARG A 58 1.97 -4.31 -15.07
N SER A 59 2.01 -5.60 -15.43
CA SER A 59 1.26 -6.67 -14.75
C SER A 59 1.73 -6.83 -13.30
N SER A 60 3.04 -6.91 -13.08
CA SER A 60 3.61 -7.02 -11.73
C SER A 60 3.31 -5.79 -10.89
N CYS A 61 3.46 -4.57 -11.44
CA CYS A 61 3.03 -3.34 -10.74
C CYS A 61 1.56 -3.38 -10.34
N SER A 62 0.66 -3.80 -11.24
CA SER A 62 -0.76 -3.87 -10.93
C SER A 62 -1.07 -4.86 -9.82
N ILE A 63 -0.37 -6.00 -9.76
CA ILE A 63 -0.53 -7.00 -8.70
C ILE A 63 -0.04 -6.45 -7.37
N ILE A 64 1.16 -5.84 -7.36
CA ILE A 64 1.75 -5.24 -6.15
C ILE A 64 0.82 -4.16 -5.59
N ILE A 65 0.35 -3.24 -6.44
CA ILE A 65 -0.52 -2.13 -6.03
C ILE A 65 -1.78 -2.66 -5.36
N ARG A 66 -2.49 -3.60 -5.99
CA ARG A 66 -3.73 -4.17 -5.45
C ARG A 66 -3.49 -4.91 -4.13
N ARG A 67 -2.42 -5.71 -4.07
CA ARG A 67 -2.10 -6.52 -2.90
C ARG A 67 -1.75 -5.64 -1.70
N VAL A 68 -0.81 -4.72 -1.87
CA VAL A 68 -0.35 -3.85 -0.79
C VAL A 68 -1.44 -2.87 -0.38
N SER A 69 -2.20 -2.30 -1.32
CA SER A 69 -3.34 -1.42 -0.98
C SER A 69 -4.39 -2.16 -0.15
N LYS A 70 -4.70 -3.42 -0.49
CA LYS A 70 -5.62 -4.24 0.30
C LYS A 70 -5.11 -4.45 1.73
N VAL A 71 -3.83 -4.80 1.88
CA VAL A 71 -3.20 -4.98 3.19
C VAL A 71 -3.22 -3.67 4.00
N ILE A 72 -2.95 -2.52 3.37
CA ILE A 72 -3.03 -1.22 4.01
C ILE A 72 -4.46 -0.96 4.49
N THR A 73 -5.47 -1.13 3.63
CA THR A 73 -6.87 -0.90 4.04
C THR A 73 -7.31 -1.85 5.16
N THR A 74 -6.88 -3.11 5.15
CA THR A 74 -7.30 -4.07 6.18
C THR A 74 -6.62 -3.85 7.53
N HIS A 75 -5.33 -3.46 7.55
CA HIS A 75 -4.56 -3.34 8.79
C HIS A 75 -4.46 -1.91 9.31
N LEU A 76 -4.32 -0.92 8.42
CA LEU A 76 -4.22 0.49 8.77
C LEU A 76 -5.58 1.20 8.70
N GLY A 77 -6.50 0.72 7.87
CA GLY A 77 -7.87 1.26 7.80
C GLY A 77 -8.53 1.49 9.16
N PRO A 78 -8.62 0.48 10.05
CA PRO A 78 -9.25 0.66 11.36
C PRO A 78 -8.48 1.57 12.32
N LEU A 79 -7.17 1.76 12.11
CA LEU A 79 -6.34 2.62 12.97
C LEU A 79 -6.45 4.10 12.58
N TYR A 80 -6.60 4.39 11.29
CA TYR A 80 -6.52 5.76 10.76
C TYR A 80 -7.84 6.28 10.19
N VAL A 81 -8.78 5.40 9.81
CA VAL A 81 -10.09 5.78 9.29
C VAL A 81 -11.10 5.68 10.42
N LYS A 82 -11.26 6.77 11.16
CA LYS A 82 -12.43 6.96 12.02
C LYS A 82 -13.58 7.42 11.13
N LEU A 83 -14.57 6.56 10.94
CA LEU A 83 -15.82 6.98 10.34
C LEU A 83 -16.39 8.11 11.22
N PRO A 84 -16.84 9.24 10.66
CA PRO A 84 -17.58 10.21 11.44
C PRO A 84 -18.79 9.46 12.01
N VAL A 85 -18.84 9.33 13.33
CA VAL A 85 -20.02 8.84 14.02
C VAL A 85 -21.09 9.90 13.74
N THR A 86 -22.07 9.55 12.92
CA THR A 86 -23.23 10.42 12.72
C THR A 86 -23.94 10.50 14.06
N GLU A 87 -23.83 11.64 14.73
CA GLU A 87 -24.63 11.93 15.91
C GLU A 87 -26.08 12.18 15.45
N GLU A 88 -26.78 11.09 15.13
CA GLU A 88 -28.24 11.05 15.00
C GLU A 88 -28.89 10.52 16.29
N SER A 89 -28.19 10.63 17.43
CA SER A 89 -28.69 10.28 18.77
C SER A 89 -29.03 11.47 19.67
N ASP A 90 -29.12 12.69 19.11
CA ASP A 90 -29.34 13.93 19.89
C ASP A 90 -30.70 14.61 19.64
N ARG A 91 -31.66 13.92 19.01
CA ARG A 91 -33.05 14.42 18.90
C ARG A 91 -34.08 13.33 19.21
N GLU A 92 -34.40 13.20 20.49
CA GLU A 92 -35.77 13.29 21.05
C GLU A 92 -35.71 12.85 22.52
N SER A 93 -35.65 13.85 23.40
CA SER A 93 -36.04 13.78 24.82
C SER A 93 -37.33 14.57 24.99
#